data_AF-A0A4S3JXK6-F1
#
_entry.id   AF-A0A4S3JXK6-F1
#
_cell.length_a   1.000
_cell.length_b   1.000
_cell.length_c   1.000
_cell.angle_alpha   90.00
_cell.angle_beta   90.00
_cell.angle_gamma   90.00
#
_symmetry.space_group_name_H-M   'P 1'
#
loop_
_entity.id
_entity.type
_entity.pdbx_description
1 polymer ?
#
loop_
_entity_poly.entity_id
_entity_poly.type
_entity_poly.pdbx_seq_one_letter_code
_entity_poly.pdbx_strand_id
1 'polypeptide(L)'
;MPSWYYYDPHNDSSHDSDSDSSGSSSQSNIRSRNHIQWMAAIRGTSLPDSLDCNEGRWAAIRGIRCHYKFATSDAVEDLCTLYPELARARNARLIMSNQVPEPHQLEDPSHVPYCIWYPDFAQEETYREVARRYPSLRYQVGRACAAAGYVSLYQELDLLSDVSIAEEARESGADGAQEIYNIIMASPIRYAVMNDLHRSLHPHTKTPAYLNGDTVVRWMLEARYHVCLALPIYPDIEEDGSVGEEKVELPHWRYQYTYKEAKLLFTPLPLDLPTMKKDLLIQMAAYEGNFDRYARLMRPGYMQDEELHCVVRGIYHNTMFARWWAEQLKVNRDRIRLRGNSQEAIWMISQAVNARRVMINDI
;
A
#
# COMPACT_ATOMS: atom_id res chain seq x y z
N MET A 1 -31.03 12.29 -2.48
CA MET A 1 -31.16 10.90 -2.95
C MET A 1 -31.66 10.93 -4.38
N PRO A 2 -30.85 10.43 -5.31
CA PRO A 2 -31.36 9.41 -6.23
C PRO A 2 -30.44 8.18 -6.28
N SER A 3 -31.10 7.06 -6.56
CA SER A 3 -30.61 5.68 -6.66
C SER A 3 -29.65 5.49 -7.83
N TRP A 4 -28.46 4.95 -7.57
CA TRP A 4 -27.57 4.43 -8.62
C TRP A 4 -28.02 3.01 -8.98
N TYR A 5 -28.24 2.78 -10.27
CA TYR A 5 -28.57 1.48 -10.84
C TYR A 5 -27.41 0.51 -10.69
N TYR A 6 -27.71 -0.65 -10.10
CA TYR A 6 -26.89 -1.85 -10.17
C TYR A 6 -26.81 -2.33 -11.63
N TYR A 7 -25.60 -2.59 -12.10
CA TYR A 7 -25.36 -3.30 -13.36
C TYR A 7 -25.44 -4.81 -13.07
N ASP A 8 -26.45 -5.48 -13.63
CA ASP A 8 -26.69 -6.92 -13.53
C ASP A 8 -26.17 -7.60 -14.81
N PRO A 9 -25.15 -8.48 -14.75
CA PRO A 9 -24.53 -9.07 -15.94
C PRO A 9 -25.19 -10.38 -16.40
N HIS A 10 -26.51 -10.52 -16.26
CA HIS A 10 -27.23 -11.69 -16.76
C HIS A 10 -28.44 -11.32 -17.62
N ASN A 11 -28.20 -10.85 -18.85
CA ASN A 11 -29.19 -10.98 -19.91
C ASN A 11 -28.53 -10.96 -21.30
N ASP A 12 -28.02 -12.11 -21.73
CA ASP A 12 -27.71 -12.34 -23.14
C ASP A 12 -28.58 -13.51 -23.62
N SER A 13 -29.60 -13.16 -24.41
CA SER A 13 -30.40 -14.11 -25.17
C SER A 13 -29.88 -14.16 -26.61
N SER A 14 -29.30 -15.32 -26.90
CA SER A 14 -28.78 -15.87 -28.15
C SER A 14 -29.49 -15.49 -29.46
N HIS A 15 -28.69 -15.23 -30.49
CA HIS A 15 -28.83 -15.93 -31.78
C HIS A 15 -27.46 -16.17 -32.45
N ASP A 16 -27.35 -17.34 -33.05
CA ASP A 16 -26.14 -18.11 -33.31
C ASP A 16 -25.21 -17.58 -34.41
N SER A 17 -23.92 -17.84 -34.23
CA SER A 17 -23.10 -18.40 -35.31
C SER A 17 -21.97 -19.26 -34.72
N ASP A 18 -22.01 -20.55 -35.07
CA ASP A 18 -21.05 -21.58 -34.71
C ASP A 18 -19.61 -21.24 -35.13
N SER A 19 -18.68 -21.19 -34.18
CA SER A 19 -17.33 -21.79 -34.28
C SER A 19 -16.54 -21.65 -32.98
N ASP A 20 -15.84 -22.73 -32.60
CA ASP A 20 -14.82 -22.86 -31.55
C ASP A 20 -15.25 -23.06 -30.07
N SER A 21 -15.89 -24.20 -29.79
CA SER A 21 -16.21 -24.68 -28.43
C SER A 21 -15.10 -25.48 -27.71
N SER A 22 -13.89 -25.61 -28.29
CA SER A 22 -12.77 -26.36 -27.69
C SER A 22 -11.85 -25.51 -26.79
N GLY A 23 -11.89 -24.18 -26.88
CA GLY A 23 -11.03 -23.26 -26.12
C GLY A 23 -11.57 -22.84 -24.74
N SER A 24 -12.89 -22.89 -24.53
CA SER A 24 -13.55 -22.38 -23.31
C SER A 24 -13.44 -23.33 -22.11
N SER A 25 -13.52 -24.66 -22.33
CA SER A 25 -13.45 -25.67 -21.27
C SER A 25 -12.03 -25.88 -20.72
N SER A 26 -11.00 -25.66 -21.55
CA SER A 26 -9.59 -25.78 -21.15
C SER A 26 -9.15 -24.58 -20.30
N GLN A 27 -9.54 -23.36 -20.69
CA GLN A 27 -9.25 -22.14 -19.92
C GLN A 27 -9.97 -22.11 -18.56
N SER A 28 -11.22 -22.56 -18.49
CA SER A 28 -11.96 -22.64 -17.22
C SER A 28 -11.35 -23.69 -16.27
N ASN A 29 -10.92 -24.84 -16.80
CA ASN A 29 -10.21 -25.87 -16.04
C ASN A 29 -8.84 -25.40 -15.53
N ILE A 30 -8.07 -24.66 -16.35
CA ILE A 30 -6.79 -24.07 -15.93
C ILE A 30 -7.00 -23.04 -14.81
N ARG A 31 -7.98 -22.15 -14.94
CA ARG A 31 -8.31 -21.16 -13.90
C ARG A 31 -8.72 -21.84 -12.59
N SER A 32 -9.55 -22.89 -12.67
CA SER A 32 -9.97 -23.67 -11.51
C SER A 32 -8.79 -24.36 -10.83
N ARG A 33 -7.88 -24.97 -11.61
CA ARG A 33 -6.67 -25.62 -11.09
C ARG A 33 -5.71 -24.63 -10.43
N ASN A 34 -5.43 -23.50 -11.07
CA ASN A 34 -4.57 -22.46 -10.52
C ASN A 34 -5.14 -21.92 -9.21
N HIS A 35 -6.46 -21.68 -9.16
CA HIS A 35 -7.13 -21.24 -7.94
C HIS A 35 -6.93 -22.22 -6.77
N ILE A 36 -7.08 -23.54 -7.02
CA ILE A 36 -6.84 -24.56 -5.97
C ILE A 36 -5.40 -24.50 -5.46
N GLN A 37 -4.42 -24.36 -6.34
CA GLN A 37 -3.01 -24.28 -5.97
C GLN A 37 -2.69 -23.02 -5.18
N TRP A 38 -3.24 -21.87 -5.57
CA TRP A 38 -3.05 -20.62 -4.85
C TRP A 38 -3.66 -20.67 -3.45
N MET A 39 -4.84 -21.28 -3.29
CA MET A 39 -5.44 -21.49 -1.97
C MET A 39 -4.59 -22.42 -1.10
N ALA A 40 -4.01 -23.48 -1.68
CA ALA A 40 -3.09 -24.36 -0.97
C ALA A 40 -1.81 -23.62 -0.54
N ALA A 41 -1.31 -22.69 -1.37
CA ALA A 41 -0.18 -21.85 -1.02
C ALA A 41 -0.51 -20.88 0.12
N ILE A 42 -1.66 -20.20 0.08
CA ILE A 42 -2.13 -19.31 1.15
C ILE A 42 -2.21 -20.03 2.49
N ARG A 43 -2.71 -21.28 2.49
CA ARG A 43 -2.81 -22.13 3.70
C ARG A 43 -1.45 -22.71 4.16
N GLY A 44 -0.37 -22.41 3.44
CA GLY A 44 0.97 -22.95 3.71
C GLY A 44 1.06 -24.47 3.56
N THR A 45 0.22 -25.08 2.71
CA THR A 45 0.22 -26.54 2.52
C THR A 45 1.11 -26.98 1.37
N SER A 46 1.20 -26.20 0.29
CA SER A 46 2.03 -26.51 -0.89
C SER A 46 2.30 -25.27 -1.73
N LEU A 47 3.44 -25.25 -2.44
CA LEU A 47 3.74 -24.20 -3.42
C LEU A 47 2.89 -24.39 -4.71
N PRO A 48 2.58 -23.31 -5.45
CA PRO A 48 1.98 -23.41 -6.78
C PRO A 48 2.93 -24.06 -7.79
N ASP A 49 2.39 -24.71 -8.82
CA ASP A 49 3.21 -25.37 -9.87
C ASP A 49 4.03 -24.34 -10.68
N SER A 50 3.56 -23.10 -10.80
CA SER A 50 4.24 -21.99 -11.48
C SER A 50 4.13 -20.69 -10.68
N LEU A 51 5.23 -19.94 -10.64
CA LEU A 51 5.35 -18.60 -10.06
C LEU A 51 5.55 -17.54 -11.16
N ASP A 52 5.08 -17.77 -12.38
CA ASP A 52 5.22 -16.82 -13.48
C ASP A 52 4.25 -15.64 -13.38
N CYS A 53 3.10 -15.87 -12.75
CA CYS A 53 2.07 -14.87 -12.50
C CYS A 53 2.18 -14.26 -11.10
N ASN A 54 1.70 -13.02 -10.95
CA ASN A 54 1.73 -12.29 -9.68
C ASN A 54 0.86 -12.98 -8.62
N GLU A 55 -0.29 -13.51 -9.01
CA GLU A 55 -1.24 -14.20 -8.14
C GLU A 55 -0.61 -15.41 -7.45
N GLY A 56 0.16 -16.21 -8.20
CA GLY A 56 0.90 -17.34 -7.65
C GLY A 56 1.97 -16.91 -6.65
N ARG A 57 2.71 -15.83 -6.96
CA ARG A 57 3.72 -15.26 -6.06
C ARG A 57 3.09 -14.70 -4.79
N TRP A 58 2.02 -13.91 -4.91
CA TRP A 58 1.27 -13.36 -3.79
C TRP A 58 0.74 -14.45 -2.87
N ALA A 59 0.14 -15.50 -3.42
CA ALA A 59 -0.34 -16.64 -2.66
C ALA A 59 0.78 -17.36 -1.90
N ALA A 60 1.95 -17.56 -2.54
CA ALA A 60 3.12 -18.14 -1.90
C ALA A 60 3.69 -17.24 -0.78
N ILE A 61 3.84 -15.95 -1.04
CA ILE A 61 4.30 -14.94 -0.05
C ILE A 61 3.37 -14.93 1.16
N ARG A 62 2.05 -14.91 0.93
CA ARG A 62 1.07 -14.99 2.01
C ARG A 62 1.27 -16.24 2.87
N GLY A 63 1.38 -17.39 2.23
CA GLY A 63 1.64 -18.67 2.89
C GLY A 63 2.91 -18.64 3.74
N ILE A 64 4.01 -18.15 3.18
CA ILE A 64 5.30 -18.02 3.87
C ILE A 64 5.17 -17.09 5.09
N ARG A 65 4.53 -15.93 4.94
CA ARG A 65 4.36 -14.97 6.05
C ARG A 65 3.47 -15.49 7.17
N CYS A 66 2.49 -16.34 6.88
CA CYS A 66 1.53 -16.84 7.87
C CYS A 66 1.92 -18.19 8.50
N HIS A 67 2.72 -19.01 7.83
CA HIS A 67 2.97 -20.39 8.26
C HIS A 67 4.47 -20.67 8.43
N TYR A 68 4.95 -20.60 9.67
CA TYR A 68 6.37 -20.81 9.99
C TYR A 68 6.94 -22.13 9.44
N LYS A 69 6.26 -23.27 9.64
CA LYS A 69 6.74 -24.58 9.14
C LYS A 69 6.85 -24.62 7.61
N PHE A 70 5.96 -23.92 6.91
CA PHE A 70 5.99 -23.81 5.45
C PHE A 70 7.16 -22.92 5.00
N ALA A 71 7.36 -21.79 5.66
CA ALA A 71 8.46 -20.86 5.38
C ALA A 71 9.85 -21.49 5.55
N THR A 72 9.99 -22.45 6.47
CA THR A 72 11.24 -23.18 6.73
C THR A 72 11.33 -24.51 5.99
N SER A 73 10.49 -24.76 4.98
CA SER A 73 10.59 -25.96 4.16
C SER A 73 11.70 -25.82 3.13
N ASP A 74 12.38 -26.92 2.82
CA ASP A 74 13.46 -26.96 1.83
C ASP A 74 12.99 -26.39 0.48
N ALA A 75 11.76 -26.71 0.07
CA ALA A 75 11.19 -26.22 -1.18
C ALA A 75 11.03 -24.69 -1.23
N VAL A 76 10.69 -24.04 -0.11
CA VAL A 76 10.64 -22.58 -0.03
C VAL A 76 12.06 -22.00 -0.02
N GLU A 77 12.98 -22.61 0.70
CA GLU A 77 14.37 -22.18 0.77
C GLU A 77 15.06 -22.20 -0.60
N ASP A 78 14.85 -23.27 -1.38
CA ASP A 78 15.35 -23.37 -2.75
C ASP A 78 14.80 -22.25 -3.64
N LEU A 79 13.50 -21.94 -3.55
CA LEU A 79 12.87 -20.87 -4.33
C LEU A 79 13.32 -19.47 -3.92
N CYS A 80 13.70 -19.26 -2.66
CA CYS A 80 14.22 -17.96 -2.21
C CYS A 80 15.49 -17.55 -2.96
N THR A 81 16.25 -18.50 -3.52
CA THR A 81 17.43 -18.21 -4.35
C THR A 81 17.07 -17.63 -5.73
N LEU A 82 15.84 -17.85 -6.19
CA LEU A 82 15.36 -17.43 -7.51
C LEU A 82 14.42 -16.22 -7.42
N TYR A 83 13.68 -16.07 -6.32
CA TYR A 83 12.67 -15.04 -6.12
C TYR A 83 12.95 -14.22 -4.85
N PRO A 84 13.59 -13.04 -4.97
CA PRO A 84 13.94 -12.19 -3.83
C PRO A 84 12.75 -11.82 -2.93
N GLU A 85 11.54 -11.66 -3.48
CA GLU A 85 10.32 -11.40 -2.73
C GLU A 85 9.94 -12.55 -1.79
N LEU A 86 10.19 -13.81 -2.18
CA LEU A 86 9.99 -14.97 -1.30
C LEU A 86 11.06 -14.98 -0.20
N ALA A 87 12.30 -14.61 -0.51
CA ALA A 87 13.37 -14.48 0.48
C ALA A 87 13.02 -13.42 1.54
N ARG A 88 12.54 -12.24 1.12
CA ARG A 88 12.04 -11.20 2.05
C ARG A 88 10.89 -11.73 2.91
N ALA A 89 9.90 -12.39 2.31
CA ALA A 89 8.78 -12.98 3.04
C ALA A 89 9.25 -13.99 4.10
N ARG A 90 10.20 -14.87 3.73
CA ARG A 90 10.78 -15.88 4.63
C ARG A 90 11.55 -15.22 5.77
N ASN A 91 12.43 -14.27 5.47
CA ASN A 91 13.21 -13.56 6.46
C ASN A 91 12.32 -12.78 7.45
N ALA A 92 11.24 -12.15 6.96
CA ALA A 92 10.24 -11.54 7.82
C ALA A 92 9.58 -12.58 8.74
N ARG A 93 9.17 -13.74 8.21
CA ARG A 93 8.55 -14.82 9.00
C ARG A 93 9.49 -15.37 10.08
N LEU A 94 10.78 -15.53 9.78
CA LEU A 94 11.78 -15.96 10.76
C LEU A 94 11.83 -14.98 11.93
N ILE A 95 11.97 -13.68 11.65
CA ILE A 95 12.01 -12.63 12.68
C ILE A 95 10.73 -12.68 13.54
N MET A 96 9.56 -12.68 12.91
CA MET A 96 8.26 -12.77 13.60
C MET A 96 8.08 -14.06 14.41
N SER A 97 8.88 -15.09 14.15
CA SER A 97 8.90 -16.36 14.88
C SER A 97 10.03 -16.43 15.91
N ASN A 98 10.61 -15.28 16.29
CA ASN A 98 11.73 -15.15 17.23
C ASN A 98 13.03 -15.82 16.76
N GLN A 99 13.25 -15.84 15.44
CA GLN A 99 14.48 -16.35 14.84
C GLN A 99 15.15 -15.26 14.02
N VAL A 100 16.32 -14.84 14.47
CA VAL A 100 17.12 -13.84 13.76
C VAL A 100 17.76 -14.52 12.55
N PRO A 101 17.52 -14.07 11.30
CA PRO A 101 18.14 -14.66 10.13
C PRO A 101 19.66 -14.68 10.24
N GLU A 102 20.29 -15.66 9.62
CA GLU A 102 21.75 -15.74 9.51
C GLU A 102 22.29 -14.72 8.49
N PRO A 103 23.58 -14.32 8.54
CA PRO A 103 24.07 -13.16 7.82
C PRO A 103 23.96 -13.31 6.30
N HIS A 104 24.22 -14.52 5.78
CA HIS A 104 24.09 -14.84 4.36
C HIS A 104 22.64 -14.67 3.84
N GLN A 105 21.63 -14.74 4.72
CA GLN A 105 20.22 -14.57 4.34
C GLN A 105 19.82 -13.10 4.15
N LEU A 106 20.60 -12.17 4.72
CA LEU A 106 20.38 -10.72 4.67
C LEU A 106 21.56 -9.95 4.04
N GLU A 107 22.54 -10.67 3.48
CA GLU A 107 23.71 -10.07 2.82
C GLU A 107 23.31 -9.36 1.52
N ASP A 108 22.41 -9.96 0.74
CA ASP A 108 21.80 -9.29 -0.42
C ASP A 108 20.74 -8.29 0.07
N PRO A 109 20.88 -6.98 -0.23
CA PRO A 109 19.86 -5.98 0.07
C PRO A 109 18.47 -6.32 -0.49
N SER A 110 18.40 -7.08 -1.58
CA SER A 110 17.14 -7.55 -2.17
C SER A 110 16.40 -8.56 -1.29
N HIS A 111 17.08 -9.20 -0.33
CA HIS A 111 16.48 -10.16 0.61
C HIS A 111 16.07 -9.52 1.94
N VAL A 112 16.32 -8.22 2.13
CA VAL A 112 16.00 -7.49 3.37
C VAL A 112 14.50 -7.19 3.42
N PRO A 113 13.75 -7.70 4.42
CA PRO A 113 12.31 -7.45 4.52
C PRO A 113 12.00 -6.02 4.97
N TYR A 114 10.92 -5.45 4.42
CA TYR A 114 10.41 -4.14 4.81
C TYR A 114 9.43 -4.21 5.98
N CYS A 115 8.43 -5.10 5.92
CA CYS A 115 7.47 -5.33 6.99
C CYS A 115 7.82 -6.62 7.78
N ILE A 116 8.30 -6.44 9.02
CA ILE A 116 8.77 -7.53 9.90
C ILE A 116 7.91 -7.76 11.15
N TRP A 117 6.73 -7.13 11.22
CA TRP A 117 5.88 -7.08 12.44
C TRP A 117 4.42 -7.45 12.21
N TYR A 118 4.11 -8.02 11.05
CA TYR A 118 2.77 -8.48 10.69
C TYR A 118 2.82 -9.78 9.87
N PRO A 119 2.02 -10.82 10.18
CA PRO A 119 0.84 -10.80 11.07
C PRO A 119 1.17 -10.83 12.57
N ASP A 120 2.34 -11.33 12.94
CA ASP A 120 2.75 -11.56 14.31
C ASP A 120 3.86 -10.59 14.72
N PHE A 121 3.96 -10.28 16.01
CA PHE A 121 5.11 -9.59 16.57
C PHE A 121 6.17 -10.58 17.03
N ALA A 122 7.44 -10.29 16.75
CA ALA A 122 8.53 -10.87 17.52
C ALA A 122 8.56 -10.30 18.95
N GLN A 123 9.21 -11.01 19.86
CA GLN A 123 9.55 -10.51 21.18
C GLN A 123 10.49 -9.31 21.08
N GLU A 124 10.40 -8.41 22.06
CA GLU A 124 11.27 -7.24 22.14
C GLU A 124 12.76 -7.60 22.07
N GLU A 125 13.18 -8.69 22.72
CA GLU A 125 14.59 -9.13 22.69
C GLU A 125 15.03 -9.60 21.31
N THR A 126 14.15 -10.25 20.53
CA THR A 126 14.46 -10.61 19.15
C THR A 126 14.70 -9.37 18.31
N TYR A 127 13.84 -8.35 18.45
CA TYR A 127 14.01 -7.10 17.73
C TYR A 127 15.28 -6.35 18.15
N ARG A 128 15.64 -6.38 19.44
CA ARG A 128 16.90 -5.86 19.95
C ARG A 128 18.10 -6.53 19.28
N GLU A 129 18.08 -7.86 19.17
CA GLU A 129 19.13 -8.62 18.49
C GLU A 129 19.16 -8.34 16.97
N VAL A 130 18.00 -8.21 16.30
CA VAL A 130 17.93 -7.82 14.89
C VAL A 130 18.58 -6.45 14.68
N ALA A 131 18.24 -5.45 15.49
CA ALA A 131 18.81 -4.11 15.41
C ALA A 131 20.33 -4.10 15.68
N ARG A 132 20.79 -4.96 16.60
CA ARG A 132 22.22 -5.12 16.94
C ARG A 132 23.01 -5.79 15.82
N ARG A 133 22.50 -6.88 15.25
CA ARG A 133 23.17 -7.68 14.20
C ARG A 133 23.08 -7.00 12.83
N TYR A 134 21.98 -6.30 12.55
CA TYR A 134 21.67 -5.69 11.26
C TYR A 134 21.26 -4.22 11.42
N PRO A 135 22.22 -3.29 11.52
CA PRO A 135 21.93 -1.86 11.70
C PRO A 135 21.03 -1.24 10.60
N SER A 136 21.02 -1.83 9.39
CA SER A 136 20.15 -1.43 8.27
C SER A 136 18.67 -1.68 8.52
N LEU A 137 18.32 -2.55 9.47
CA LEU A 137 16.94 -2.90 9.85
C LEU A 137 16.40 -2.06 11.02
N ARG A 138 17.18 -1.12 11.58
CA ARG A 138 16.79 -0.34 12.77
C ARG A 138 15.48 0.42 12.60
N TYR A 139 15.17 0.94 11.41
CA TYR A 139 13.89 1.64 11.16
C TYR A 139 12.70 0.69 11.09
N GLN A 140 12.87 -0.50 10.50
CA GLN A 140 11.86 -1.56 10.48
C GLN A 140 11.59 -2.04 11.91
N VAL A 141 12.64 -2.21 12.72
CA VAL A 141 12.51 -2.50 14.15
C VAL A 141 11.82 -1.36 14.90
N GLY A 142 12.16 -0.10 14.60
CA GLY A 142 11.49 1.07 15.20
C GLY A 142 9.99 1.12 14.90
N ARG A 143 9.59 0.80 13.67
CA ARG A 143 8.18 0.68 13.30
C ARG A 143 7.49 -0.52 13.94
N ALA A 144 8.20 -1.65 14.09
CA ALA A 144 7.71 -2.77 14.87
C ALA A 144 7.47 -2.39 16.33
N CYS A 145 8.35 -1.59 16.94
CA CYS A 145 8.18 -1.07 18.30
C CYS A 145 6.96 -0.15 18.40
N ALA A 146 6.77 0.75 17.44
CA ALA A 146 5.58 1.60 17.36
C ALA A 146 4.29 0.78 17.24
N ALA A 147 4.30 -0.28 16.43
CA ALA A 147 3.16 -1.17 16.28
C ALA A 147 2.90 -2.01 17.53
N ALA A 148 3.93 -2.49 18.22
CA ALA A 148 3.83 -3.40 19.36
C ALA A 148 3.80 -2.72 20.74
N GLY A 149 4.15 -1.43 20.83
CA GLY A 149 4.24 -0.70 22.09
C GLY A 149 5.56 -0.84 22.85
N TYR A 150 6.65 -1.27 22.19
CA TYR A 150 7.95 -1.49 22.84
C TYR A 150 8.74 -0.18 23.03
N VAL A 151 8.33 0.63 24.01
CA VAL A 151 8.89 1.96 24.28
C VAL A 151 10.39 1.92 24.61
N SER A 152 10.81 0.99 25.48
CA SER A 152 12.19 0.88 25.94
C SER A 152 13.13 0.61 24.77
N LEU A 153 12.84 -0.43 23.97
CA LEU A 153 13.59 -0.69 22.75
C LEU A 153 13.54 0.49 21.78
N TYR A 154 12.39 1.13 21.56
CA TYR A 154 12.32 2.28 20.65
C TYR A 154 13.30 3.40 21.04
N GLN A 155 13.42 3.70 22.34
CA GLN A 155 14.37 4.69 22.85
C GLN A 155 15.83 4.24 22.66
N GLU A 156 16.14 2.95 22.90
CA GLU A 156 17.47 2.38 22.67
C GLU A 156 17.91 2.49 21.20
N LEU A 157 16.97 2.43 20.26
CA LEU A 157 17.25 2.51 18.82
C LEU A 157 17.72 3.89 18.36
N ASP A 158 17.59 4.96 19.16
CA ASP A 158 18.10 6.32 18.85
C ASP A 158 17.88 6.73 17.37
N LEU A 159 16.64 6.60 16.90
CA LEU A 159 16.28 6.88 15.51
C LEU A 159 16.02 8.37 15.30
N LEU A 160 16.24 8.84 14.06
CA LEU A 160 15.61 10.09 13.63
C LEU A 160 14.09 9.98 13.78
N SER A 161 13.46 11.05 14.25
CA SER A 161 12.02 11.15 14.49
C SER A 161 11.23 11.00 13.18
N ASP A 162 10.93 9.77 12.81
CA ASP A 162 10.30 9.41 11.54
C ASP A 162 8.77 9.53 11.59
N VAL A 163 8.18 10.16 10.57
CA VAL A 163 6.74 10.39 10.51
C VAL A 163 5.93 9.11 10.35
N SER A 164 6.42 8.11 9.62
CA SER A 164 5.69 6.84 9.45
C SER A 164 5.69 6.01 10.73
N ILE A 165 6.78 6.05 11.51
CA ILE A 165 6.78 5.45 12.85
C ILE A 165 5.78 6.16 13.78
N ALA A 166 5.68 7.49 13.71
CA ALA A 166 4.64 8.22 14.47
C ALA A 166 3.22 7.84 14.02
N GLU A 167 2.95 7.76 12.72
CA GLU A 167 1.63 7.35 12.22
C GLU A 167 1.27 5.93 12.67
N GLU A 168 2.21 4.99 12.61
CA GLU A 168 2.05 3.63 13.14
C GLU A 168 1.73 3.64 14.65
N ALA A 169 2.52 4.38 15.43
CA ALA A 169 2.37 4.47 16.88
C ALA A 169 1.01 5.04 17.30
N ARG A 170 0.52 6.06 16.58
CA ARG A 170 -0.80 6.65 16.82
C ARG A 170 -1.93 5.64 16.58
N GLU A 171 -1.78 4.78 15.57
CA GLU A 171 -2.84 3.90 15.08
C GLU A 171 -2.80 2.48 15.66
N SER A 172 -1.71 2.12 16.33
CA SER A 172 -1.46 0.79 16.89
C SER A 172 -2.51 0.38 17.94
N GLY A 173 -2.84 1.28 18.86
CA GLY A 173 -3.66 0.96 20.03
C GLY A 173 -2.98 0.10 21.10
N ALA A 174 -1.70 -0.29 20.92
CA ALA A 174 -0.92 -1.00 21.92
C ALA A 174 -0.52 -0.10 23.10
N ASP A 175 -0.39 -0.70 24.28
CA ASP A 175 0.15 -0.04 25.46
C ASP A 175 1.56 0.47 25.17
N GLY A 176 1.85 1.75 25.45
CA GLY A 176 3.14 2.37 25.16
C GLY A 176 3.30 2.96 23.76
N ALA A 177 2.49 2.58 22.77
CA ALA A 177 2.56 3.17 21.42
C ALA A 177 2.29 4.69 21.45
N GLN A 178 1.36 5.13 22.30
CA GLN A 178 1.08 6.55 22.50
C GLN A 178 2.30 7.33 23.04
N GLU A 179 3.16 6.70 23.83
CA GLU A 179 4.39 7.31 24.34
C GLU A 179 5.41 7.48 23.21
N ILE A 180 5.60 6.46 22.36
CA ILE A 180 6.44 6.53 21.15
C ILE A 180 5.97 7.67 20.25
N TYR A 181 4.66 7.79 19.99
CA TYR A 181 4.09 8.91 19.24
C TYR A 181 4.47 10.26 19.87
N ASN A 182 4.28 10.40 21.18
CA ASN A 182 4.60 11.66 21.88
C ASN A 182 6.09 12.01 21.81
N ILE A 183 6.98 11.02 21.93
CA ILE A 183 8.43 11.20 21.78
C ILE A 183 8.76 11.77 20.39
N ILE A 184 8.22 11.16 19.32
CA ILE A 184 8.47 11.60 17.95
C ILE A 184 7.90 13.00 17.71
N MET A 185 6.68 13.25 18.18
CA MET A 185 5.97 14.51 17.97
C MET A 185 6.51 15.68 18.78
N ALA A 186 7.21 15.41 19.90
CA ALA A 186 7.92 16.42 20.67
C ALA A 186 9.21 16.89 19.99
N SER A 187 9.72 16.15 18.99
CA SER A 187 10.92 16.52 18.26
C SER A 187 10.70 17.77 17.41
N PRO A 188 11.63 18.76 17.44
CA PRO A 188 11.49 19.98 16.65
C PRO A 188 11.62 19.74 15.14
N ILE A 189 12.28 18.65 14.74
CA ILE A 189 12.49 18.28 13.34
C ILE A 189 12.13 16.80 13.17
N ARG A 190 11.21 16.53 12.25
CA ARG A 190 10.80 15.17 11.86
C ARG A 190 11.22 14.87 10.43
N TYR A 191 11.33 13.59 10.13
CA TYR A 191 11.91 13.04 8.91
C TYR A 191 10.93 12.08 8.24
N ALA A 192 10.98 11.97 6.91
CA ALA A 192 10.30 10.93 6.14
C ALA A 192 11.36 9.93 5.63
N VAL A 193 11.90 9.13 6.56
CA VAL A 193 12.93 8.12 6.28
C VAL A 193 12.30 6.89 5.66
N MET A 194 11.19 6.40 6.21
CA MET A 194 10.48 5.25 5.65
C MET A 194 9.60 5.65 4.45
N ASN A 195 9.57 4.80 3.42
CA ASN A 195 8.78 5.01 2.21
C ASN A 195 8.04 3.72 1.82
N ASP A 196 6.78 3.62 2.23
CA ASP A 196 5.94 2.44 2.01
C ASP A 196 5.70 2.14 0.54
N LEU A 197 5.55 3.18 -0.29
CA LEU A 197 5.26 3.03 -1.73
C LEU A 197 6.34 2.20 -2.45
N HIS A 198 7.60 2.37 -2.05
CA HIS A 198 8.74 1.70 -2.68
C HIS A 198 9.41 0.70 -1.74
N ARG A 199 8.87 0.48 -0.54
CA ARG A 199 9.47 -0.37 0.51
C ARG A 199 10.95 -0.04 0.73
N SER A 200 11.26 1.23 0.90
CA SER A 200 12.65 1.71 0.96
C SER A 200 12.89 2.69 2.12
N LEU A 201 14.17 2.90 2.44
CA LEU A 201 14.62 3.85 3.45
C LEU A 201 15.41 5.00 2.79
N HIS A 202 15.17 6.22 3.26
CA HIS A 202 15.80 7.45 2.78
C HIS A 202 16.31 8.30 3.96
N PRO A 203 17.47 7.94 4.57
CA PRO A 203 18.01 8.67 5.71
C PRO A 203 18.31 10.16 5.42
N HIS A 204 18.51 10.52 4.15
CA HIS A 204 18.76 11.89 3.68
C HIS A 204 17.52 12.51 3.04
N THR A 205 16.40 12.43 3.75
CA THR A 205 15.09 12.95 3.33
C THR A 205 14.97 14.47 3.49
N LYS A 206 13.99 15.08 2.81
CA LYS A 206 13.69 16.51 2.96
C LYS A 206 13.07 16.77 4.33
N THR A 207 13.55 17.81 5.01
CA THR A 207 13.08 18.20 6.35
C THR A 207 12.66 19.67 6.39
N PRO A 208 11.70 20.06 7.25
CA PRO A 208 10.92 19.18 8.15
C PRO A 208 9.88 18.36 7.38
N ALA A 209 9.70 17.11 7.79
CA ALA A 209 8.59 16.28 7.37
C ALA A 209 7.39 16.45 8.33
N TYR A 210 6.19 16.19 7.82
CA TYR A 210 4.95 16.26 8.58
C TYR A 210 4.14 14.98 8.38
N LEU A 211 3.26 14.68 9.32
CA LEU A 211 2.31 13.59 9.16
C LEU A 211 1.43 13.87 7.93
N ASN A 212 1.23 12.88 7.07
CA ASN A 212 0.53 13.04 5.79
C ASN A 212 -0.58 11.99 5.55
N GLY A 213 -0.71 11.01 6.44
CA GLY A 213 -1.69 9.94 6.37
C GLY A 213 -1.49 8.98 5.20
N ASP A 214 -0.26 8.83 4.70
CA ASP A 214 0.10 7.86 3.64
C ASP A 214 0.71 6.56 4.19
N THR A 215 1.05 6.50 5.47
CA THR A 215 1.64 5.30 6.07
C THR A 215 0.62 4.16 6.12
N VAL A 216 1.04 2.98 5.68
CA VAL A 216 0.25 1.74 5.76
C VAL A 216 0.37 1.16 7.17
N VAL A 217 -0.48 1.62 8.07
CA VAL A 217 -0.46 1.18 9.48
C VAL A 217 -1.05 -0.21 9.66
N ARG A 218 -0.67 -0.91 10.74
CA ARG A 218 -0.95 -2.33 11.00
C ARG A 218 -2.39 -2.75 10.73
N TRP A 219 -3.39 -2.00 11.20
CA TRP A 219 -4.79 -2.38 11.02
C TRP A 219 -5.24 -2.36 9.55
N MET A 220 -4.59 -1.58 8.68
CA MET A 220 -4.90 -1.57 7.24
C MET A 220 -4.53 -2.91 6.60
N LEU A 221 -3.54 -3.60 7.15
CA LEU A 221 -3.10 -4.93 6.73
C LEU A 221 -4.10 -6.02 7.11
N GLU A 222 -5.19 -5.75 7.83
CA GLU A 222 -6.21 -6.77 8.09
C GLU A 222 -7.13 -6.99 6.88
N ALA A 223 -7.20 -6.03 5.95
CA ALA A 223 -8.01 -6.15 4.75
C ALA A 223 -7.47 -7.27 3.85
N ARG A 224 -8.36 -8.15 3.40
CA ARG A 224 -8.01 -9.27 2.51
C ARG A 224 -8.97 -9.42 1.35
N TYR A 225 -8.42 -9.85 0.23
CA TYR A 225 -9.15 -10.10 -1.01
C TYR A 225 -8.90 -11.52 -1.49
N HIS A 226 -9.85 -12.07 -2.23
CA HIS A 226 -9.61 -13.32 -2.96
C HIS A 226 -8.49 -13.11 -3.99
N VAL A 227 -7.67 -14.14 -4.23
CA VAL A 227 -6.51 -14.08 -5.13
C VAL A 227 -6.87 -13.54 -6.52
N CYS A 228 -8.01 -13.97 -7.08
CA CYS A 228 -8.48 -13.52 -8.40
C CYS A 228 -8.94 -12.05 -8.43
N LEU A 229 -9.09 -11.42 -7.28
CA LEU A 229 -9.48 -10.03 -7.09
C LEU A 229 -8.35 -9.19 -6.46
N ALA A 230 -7.18 -9.78 -6.27
CA ALA A 230 -6.02 -9.15 -5.67
C ALA A 230 -5.56 -8.00 -6.53
N LEU A 231 -5.48 -6.81 -5.95
CA LEU A 231 -5.11 -5.59 -6.64
C LEU A 231 -4.20 -4.78 -5.73
N PRO A 232 -2.91 -4.60 -6.08
CA PRO A 232 -1.99 -3.81 -5.30
C PRO A 232 -2.28 -2.32 -5.55
N ILE A 233 -3.36 -1.81 -4.96
CA ILE A 233 -3.83 -0.43 -5.16
C ILE A 233 -3.38 0.49 -4.00
N TYR A 234 -2.89 -0.11 -2.91
CA TYR A 234 -2.21 0.57 -1.81
C TYR A 234 -0.75 0.11 -1.77
N PRO A 235 0.19 0.87 -1.17
CA PRO A 235 1.53 0.36 -0.95
C PRO A 235 1.49 -1.02 -0.29
N ASP A 236 1.90 -2.04 -1.04
CA ASP A 236 1.90 -3.42 -0.59
C ASP A 236 3.21 -3.68 0.16
N ILE A 237 3.20 -3.37 1.45
CA ILE A 237 4.36 -3.52 2.33
C ILE A 237 4.59 -4.98 2.77
N GLU A 238 3.58 -5.84 2.59
CA GLU A 238 3.65 -7.30 2.85
C GLU A 238 4.15 -8.07 1.63
N GLU A 239 3.97 -7.51 0.43
CA GLU A 239 4.28 -8.08 -0.90
C GLU A 239 3.37 -9.24 -1.29
N ASP A 240 2.23 -9.40 -0.61
CA ASP A 240 1.29 -10.50 -0.80
C ASP A 240 0.02 -10.08 -1.57
N GLY A 241 -0.02 -8.87 -2.15
CA GLY A 241 -1.19 -8.37 -2.86
C GLY A 241 -2.44 -8.25 -1.99
N SER A 242 -2.29 -8.30 -0.65
CA SER A 242 -3.38 -8.41 0.32
C SER A 242 -4.30 -9.62 0.09
N VAL A 243 -3.74 -10.73 -0.41
CA VAL A 243 -4.53 -11.95 -0.65
C VAL A 243 -4.84 -12.70 0.64
N GLY A 244 -6.05 -13.25 0.71
CA GLY A 244 -6.49 -14.12 1.79
C GLY A 244 -7.37 -15.24 1.29
N GLU A 245 -7.58 -16.23 2.17
CA GLU A 245 -8.52 -17.32 1.93
C GLU A 245 -9.95 -16.79 1.78
N GLU A 246 -10.32 -15.85 2.65
CA GLU A 246 -11.60 -15.16 2.62
C GLU A 246 -11.40 -13.65 2.40
N LYS A 247 -12.42 -13.01 1.84
CA LYS A 247 -12.49 -11.55 1.81
C LYS A 247 -12.70 -11.04 3.23
N VAL A 248 -11.76 -10.23 3.72
CA VAL A 248 -11.87 -9.54 5.01
C VAL A 248 -12.03 -8.06 4.73
N GLU A 249 -13.23 -7.54 5.01
CA GLU A 249 -13.48 -6.11 4.98
C GLU A 249 -13.15 -5.50 6.35
N LEU A 250 -12.58 -4.30 6.32
CA LEU A 250 -12.32 -3.58 7.56
C LEU A 250 -13.65 -3.13 8.20
N PRO A 251 -13.69 -2.90 9.52
CA PRO A 251 -14.89 -2.40 10.17
C PRO A 251 -15.44 -1.14 9.50
N HIS A 252 -16.76 -1.02 9.36
CA HIS A 252 -17.40 0.08 8.63
C HIS A 252 -16.94 1.49 9.05
N TRP A 253 -16.61 1.70 10.33
CA TRP A 253 -16.13 2.98 10.86
C TRP A 253 -14.73 3.37 10.32
N ARG A 254 -13.98 2.41 9.79
CA ARG A 254 -12.74 2.65 9.01
C ARG A 254 -13.02 3.24 7.62
N TYR A 255 -14.27 3.20 7.15
CA TYR A 255 -14.69 3.84 5.89
C TYR A 255 -15.53 5.10 6.10
N GLN A 256 -16.13 5.28 7.27
CA GLN A 256 -16.92 6.46 7.59
C GLN A 256 -16.04 7.65 7.97
N TYR A 257 -16.41 8.83 7.44
CA TYR A 257 -15.81 10.10 7.81
C TYR A 257 -16.34 10.55 9.17
N THR A 258 -15.42 10.87 10.08
CA THR A 258 -15.74 11.56 11.32
C THR A 258 -15.99 13.04 11.07
N TYR A 259 -16.66 13.72 12.01
CA TYR A 259 -16.85 15.17 11.94
C TYR A 259 -15.50 15.92 11.88
N LYS A 260 -14.46 15.43 12.58
CA LYS A 260 -13.12 16.03 12.56
C LYS A 260 -12.49 15.97 11.16
N GLU A 261 -12.64 14.85 10.47
CA GLU A 261 -12.16 14.69 9.09
C GLU A 261 -13.00 15.55 8.12
N ALA A 262 -14.33 15.52 8.24
CA ALA A 262 -15.23 16.31 7.41
C ALA A 262 -15.00 17.83 7.58
N LYS A 263 -14.67 18.28 8.79
CA LYS A 263 -14.33 19.69 9.06
C LYS A 263 -13.19 20.19 8.20
N LEU A 264 -12.24 19.31 7.86
CA LEU A 264 -11.12 19.69 7.01
C LEU A 264 -11.57 20.16 5.63
N LEU A 265 -12.72 19.73 5.11
CA LEU A 265 -13.24 20.17 3.80
C LEU A 265 -13.33 21.69 3.68
N PHE A 266 -13.67 22.38 4.78
CA PHE A 266 -13.90 23.82 4.79
C PHE A 266 -12.98 24.59 5.76
N THR A 267 -11.91 23.95 6.26
CA THR A 267 -10.86 24.60 7.04
C THR A 267 -9.49 24.42 6.41
N PRO A 268 -8.50 25.29 6.72
CA PRO A 268 -7.11 25.07 6.31
C PRO A 268 -6.61 23.70 6.75
N LEU A 269 -5.82 23.05 5.89
CA LEU A 269 -5.17 21.79 6.22
C LEU A 269 -4.06 22.04 7.26
N PRO A 270 -4.08 21.35 8.42
CA PRO A 270 -2.98 21.43 9.38
C PRO A 270 -1.69 20.91 8.75
N LEU A 271 -0.52 21.34 9.25
CA LEU A 271 0.76 20.82 8.75
C LEU A 271 0.84 19.30 8.92
N ASP A 272 0.53 18.84 10.14
CA ASP A 272 0.37 17.42 10.46
C ASP A 272 -1.05 16.96 10.20
N LEU A 273 -1.22 16.19 9.12
CA LEU A 273 -2.47 15.53 8.82
C LEU A 273 -2.67 14.34 9.79
N PRO A 274 -3.85 14.20 10.43
CA PRO A 274 -4.17 12.97 11.14
C PRO A 274 -4.19 11.77 10.17
N THR A 275 -4.04 10.55 10.68
CA THR A 275 -4.32 9.35 9.89
C THR A 275 -5.81 9.43 9.59
N MET A 276 -6.15 9.57 8.31
CA MET A 276 -7.52 9.81 7.91
C MET A 276 -7.78 9.28 6.51
N LYS A 277 -9.06 9.17 6.19
CA LYS A 277 -9.51 8.85 4.84
C LYS A 277 -9.33 10.11 4.00
N LYS A 278 -8.37 10.09 3.08
CA LYS A 278 -8.06 11.28 2.25
C LYS A 278 -8.92 11.40 1.00
N ASP A 279 -9.58 10.33 0.57
CA ASP A 279 -10.24 10.22 -0.75
C ASP A 279 -11.18 11.40 -1.01
N LEU A 280 -12.12 11.69 -0.10
CA LEU A 280 -13.06 12.78 -0.26
C LEU A 280 -12.37 14.14 -0.26
N LEU A 281 -11.35 14.35 0.57
CA LEU A 281 -10.61 15.61 0.62
C LEU A 281 -9.82 15.85 -0.66
N ILE A 282 -9.22 14.79 -1.22
CA ILE A 282 -8.51 14.80 -2.50
C ILE A 282 -9.49 15.12 -3.63
N GLN A 283 -10.60 14.38 -3.71
CA GLN A 283 -11.64 14.53 -4.72
C GLN A 283 -12.23 15.94 -4.69
N MET A 284 -12.58 16.47 -3.52
CA MET A 284 -13.15 17.83 -3.40
C MET A 284 -12.13 18.91 -3.75
N ALA A 285 -10.87 18.78 -3.32
CA ALA A 285 -9.82 19.71 -3.71
C ALA A 285 -9.57 19.71 -5.23
N ALA A 286 -9.59 18.53 -5.86
CA ALA A 286 -9.50 18.37 -7.30
C ALA A 286 -10.71 18.98 -8.01
N TYR A 287 -11.92 18.67 -7.55
CA TYR A 287 -13.18 19.15 -8.11
C TYR A 287 -13.20 20.68 -8.14
N GLU A 288 -12.84 21.34 -7.03
CA GLU A 288 -12.75 22.81 -6.93
C GLU A 288 -11.59 23.43 -7.74
N GLY A 289 -10.62 22.63 -8.17
CA GLY A 289 -9.38 23.11 -8.80
C GLY A 289 -8.44 23.80 -7.81
N ASN A 290 -8.50 23.44 -6.53
CA ASN A 290 -7.63 23.99 -5.49
C ASN A 290 -6.28 23.26 -5.51
N PHE A 291 -5.33 23.72 -6.34
CA PHE A 291 -4.05 23.03 -6.53
C PHE A 291 -3.20 22.95 -5.27
N ASP A 292 -3.19 23.97 -4.40
CA ASP A 292 -2.42 23.95 -3.15
C ASP A 292 -2.93 22.86 -2.21
N ARG A 293 -4.26 22.78 -2.07
CA ARG A 293 -4.89 21.77 -1.22
C ARG A 293 -4.73 20.37 -1.82
N TYR A 294 -4.92 20.25 -3.14
CA TYR A 294 -4.79 18.99 -3.86
C TYR A 294 -3.36 18.44 -3.78
N ALA A 295 -2.35 19.28 -4.05
CA ALA A 295 -0.93 18.90 -3.99
C ALA A 295 -0.50 18.42 -2.59
N ARG A 296 -1.12 18.96 -1.52
CA ARG A 296 -0.85 18.53 -0.14
C ARG A 296 -1.54 17.22 0.25
N LEU A 297 -2.62 16.83 -0.41
CA LEU A 297 -3.42 15.66 -0.05
C LEU A 297 -3.15 14.45 -0.94
N MET A 298 -2.82 14.70 -2.21
CA MET A 298 -2.65 13.68 -3.23
C MET A 298 -1.65 12.61 -2.78
N ARG A 299 -1.99 11.34 -3.03
CA ARG A 299 -1.10 10.21 -2.69
C ARG A 299 -0.04 10.04 -3.76
N PRO A 300 1.18 9.62 -3.43
CA PRO A 300 2.16 9.26 -4.44
C PRO A 300 1.72 7.95 -5.15
N GLY A 301 1.93 7.88 -6.47
CA GLY A 301 1.87 6.62 -7.22
C GLY A 301 0.50 6.10 -7.68
N TYR A 302 -0.64 6.58 -7.17
CA TYR A 302 -1.96 6.04 -7.58
C TYR A 302 -3.08 7.10 -7.60
N MET A 303 -3.92 7.06 -8.64
CA MET A 303 -5.13 7.88 -8.82
C MET A 303 -6.39 7.01 -8.89
N GLN A 304 -7.43 7.36 -8.13
CA GLN A 304 -8.75 6.73 -8.24
C GLN A 304 -9.54 7.27 -9.44
N ASP A 305 -10.47 6.48 -9.98
CA ASP A 305 -11.31 6.90 -11.12
C ASP A 305 -12.20 8.10 -10.74
N GLU A 306 -12.73 8.14 -9.51
CA GLU A 306 -13.49 9.27 -9.00
C GLU A 306 -12.62 10.53 -8.88
N GLU A 307 -11.38 10.36 -8.43
CA GLU A 307 -10.41 11.44 -8.37
C GLU A 307 -10.10 12.00 -9.77
N LEU A 308 -9.90 11.13 -10.77
CA LEU A 308 -9.65 11.54 -12.15
C LEU A 308 -10.77 12.42 -12.70
N HIS A 309 -12.03 12.01 -12.50
CA HIS A 309 -13.18 12.81 -12.93
C HIS A 309 -13.23 14.18 -12.24
N CYS A 310 -12.93 14.23 -10.93
CA CYS A 310 -12.81 15.50 -10.20
C CYS A 310 -11.66 16.36 -10.74
N VAL A 311 -10.50 15.78 -11.06
CA VAL A 311 -9.36 16.48 -11.66
C VAL A 311 -9.73 17.09 -13.00
N VAL A 312 -10.32 16.29 -13.91
CA VAL A 312 -10.75 16.76 -15.23
C VAL A 312 -11.73 17.93 -15.11
N ARG A 313 -12.73 17.81 -14.23
CA ARG A 313 -13.65 18.92 -13.93
C ARG A 313 -12.89 20.13 -13.41
N GLY A 314 -12.03 19.97 -12.41
CA GLY A 314 -11.24 21.06 -11.84
C GLY A 314 -10.44 21.83 -12.90
N ILE A 315 -9.84 21.11 -13.85
CA ILE A 315 -9.08 21.69 -14.97
C ILE A 315 -9.97 22.57 -15.86
N TYR A 316 -11.16 22.11 -16.21
CA TYR A 316 -12.11 22.90 -17.01
C TYR A 316 -12.52 24.23 -16.33
N HIS A 317 -12.54 24.26 -14.99
CA HIS A 317 -13.04 25.39 -14.22
C HIS A 317 -11.97 26.30 -13.62
N ASN A 318 -10.72 25.85 -13.51
CA ASN A 318 -9.64 26.62 -12.89
C ASN A 318 -8.37 26.65 -13.76
N THR A 319 -8.02 27.85 -14.26
CA THR A 319 -6.85 28.05 -15.13
C THR A 319 -5.52 27.68 -14.47
N MET A 320 -5.34 28.01 -13.18
CA MET A 320 -4.09 27.72 -12.48
C MET A 320 -3.95 26.23 -12.19
N PHE A 321 -5.04 25.55 -11.87
CA PHE A 321 -5.07 24.10 -11.75
C PHE A 321 -4.73 23.40 -13.07
N ALA A 322 -5.28 23.88 -14.19
CA ALA A 322 -4.94 23.39 -15.53
C ALA A 322 -3.44 23.56 -15.84
N ARG A 323 -2.88 24.73 -15.54
CA ARG A 323 -1.45 25.00 -15.73
C ARG A 323 -0.57 24.11 -14.84
N TRP A 324 -0.97 23.89 -13.59
CA TRP A 324 -0.26 22.99 -12.68
C TRP A 324 -0.28 21.55 -13.19
N TRP A 325 -1.43 21.04 -13.65
CA TRP A 325 -1.54 19.71 -14.24
C TRP A 325 -0.76 19.54 -15.55
N ALA A 326 -0.69 20.58 -16.38
CA ALA A 326 0.16 20.58 -17.57
C ALA A 326 1.62 20.30 -17.24
N GLU A 327 2.09 20.75 -16.06
CA GLU A 327 3.43 20.46 -15.56
C GLU A 327 3.52 19.06 -14.94
N GLN A 328 2.52 18.64 -14.14
CA GLN A 328 2.50 17.29 -13.55
C GLN A 328 2.56 16.17 -14.61
N LEU A 329 1.93 16.36 -15.78
CA LEU A 329 2.02 15.43 -16.91
C LEU A 329 3.46 15.21 -17.43
N LYS A 330 4.39 16.13 -17.12
CA LYS A 330 5.80 16.05 -17.48
C LYS A 330 6.64 15.50 -16.34
N VAL A 331 6.45 16.03 -15.12
CA VAL A 331 7.36 15.79 -14.00
C VAL A 331 6.92 14.67 -13.05
N ASN A 332 5.66 14.25 -13.12
CA ASN A 332 5.07 13.32 -12.14
C ASN A 332 4.10 12.34 -12.80
N ARG A 333 4.54 11.67 -13.87
CA ARG A 333 3.70 10.71 -14.60
C ARG A 333 3.28 9.51 -13.75
N ASP A 334 4.14 9.07 -12.84
CA ASP A 334 3.86 7.95 -11.95
C ASP A 334 2.68 8.20 -11.00
N ARG A 335 2.28 9.46 -10.79
CA ARG A 335 1.07 9.82 -10.06
C ARG A 335 -0.21 9.36 -10.77
N ILE A 336 -0.18 9.23 -12.09
CA ILE A 336 -1.35 8.94 -12.94
C ILE A 336 -1.35 7.45 -13.31
N ARG A 337 -1.20 6.59 -12.29
CA ARG A 337 -1.42 5.16 -12.44
C ARG A 337 -2.82 4.86 -11.89
N LEU A 338 -3.66 4.29 -12.75
CA LEU A 338 -5.01 3.83 -12.37
C LEU A 338 -5.09 2.31 -12.46
N ARG A 339 -6.12 1.75 -11.82
CA ARG A 339 -6.47 0.33 -11.90
C ARG A 339 -6.71 -0.11 -13.35
N GLY A 340 -7.28 0.78 -14.17
CA GLY A 340 -7.55 0.54 -15.58
C GLY A 340 -6.45 1.07 -16.50
N ASN A 341 -6.88 1.80 -17.53
CA ASN A 341 -5.98 2.28 -18.56
C ASN A 341 -5.32 3.62 -18.15
N SER A 342 -4.12 3.55 -17.58
CA SER A 342 -3.34 4.74 -17.21
C SER A 342 -3.10 5.68 -18.40
N GLN A 343 -3.02 5.14 -19.62
CA GLN A 343 -2.84 5.95 -20.84
C GLN A 343 -4.12 6.75 -21.17
N GLU A 344 -5.29 6.20 -20.89
CA GLU A 344 -6.58 6.88 -21.07
C GLU A 344 -6.71 8.06 -20.11
N ALA A 345 -6.35 7.89 -18.83
CA ALA A 345 -6.39 8.99 -17.88
C ALA A 345 -5.39 10.12 -18.21
N ILE A 346 -4.18 9.78 -18.63
CA ILE A 346 -3.20 10.76 -19.13
C ILE A 346 -3.81 11.52 -20.31
N TRP A 347 -4.47 10.81 -21.23
CA TRP A 347 -5.14 11.42 -22.36
C TRP A 347 -6.28 12.36 -21.92
N MET A 348 -7.16 11.94 -21.00
CA MET A 348 -8.27 12.75 -20.48
C MET A 348 -7.78 14.05 -19.84
N ILE A 349 -6.76 13.97 -18.97
CA ILE A 349 -6.16 15.14 -18.32
C ILE A 349 -5.55 16.06 -19.38
N SER A 350 -4.79 15.51 -20.34
CA SER A 350 -4.19 16.30 -21.43
C SER A 350 -5.24 17.01 -22.29
N GLN A 351 -6.36 16.35 -22.62
CA GLN A 351 -7.44 16.96 -23.39
C GLN A 351 -8.10 18.10 -22.61
N ALA A 352 -8.38 17.89 -21.33
CA ALA A 352 -8.95 18.93 -20.48
C ALA A 352 -8.05 20.17 -20.37
N VAL A 353 -6.73 19.95 -20.23
CA VAL A 353 -5.74 21.05 -20.20
C VAL A 353 -5.76 21.84 -21.51
N ASN A 354 -5.71 21.16 -22.66
CA ASN A 354 -5.74 21.80 -23.97
C ASN A 354 -7.06 22.55 -24.21
N ALA A 355 -8.18 21.95 -23.85
CA ALA A 355 -9.49 22.60 -23.95
C ALA A 355 -9.54 23.86 -23.10
N ARG A 356 -9.04 23.83 -21.85
CA ARG A 356 -8.97 25.03 -21.01
C ARG A 356 -8.12 26.13 -21.62
N ARG A 357 -6.97 25.79 -22.21
CA ARG A 357 -6.10 26.74 -22.95
C ARG A 357 -6.85 27.43 -24.09
N VAL A 358 -7.60 26.68 -24.88
CA VAL A 358 -8.48 27.24 -25.92
C VAL A 358 -9.55 28.15 -25.33
N MET A 359 -10.23 27.74 -24.25
CA MET A 359 -11.29 28.54 -23.59
C MET A 359 -10.80 29.89 -23.07
N ILE A 360 -9.50 30.04 -22.78
CA ILE A 360 -8.90 31.29 -22.30
C ILE A 360 -8.11 32.04 -23.39
N ASN A 361 -8.16 31.58 -24.65
CA ASN A 361 -7.40 32.13 -25.78
C ASN A 361 -5.86 32.07 -25.60
N ASP A 362 -5.36 31.06 -24.90
CA ASP A 362 -3.92 30.78 -24.69
C ASP A 362 -3.47 29.65 -25.62
N ILE A 363 -3.36 29.94 -26.92
CA ILE A 363 -3.08 28.96 -28.00
C ILE A 363 -1.59 28.61 -28.06
#